data_AF-A0A7X6QAK3-F1
#
_entry.id   AF-A0A7X6QAK3-F1
#
_cell.length_a   1.000
_cell.length_b   1.000
_cell.length_c   1.000
_cell.angle_alpha   90.00
_cell.angle_beta   90.00
_cell.angle_gamma   90.00
#
_symmetry.space_group_name_H-M   'P 1'
#
loop_
_entity.id
_entity.type
_entity.pdbx_description
1 polymer ?
#
loop_
_entity_poly.entity_id
_entity_poly.type
_entity_poly.pdbx_seq_one_letter_code
_entity_poly.pdbx_strand_id
1 'polypeptide(L)'
;MKQRRKAIQFFFIVMVFSTLILFSCTKREIKEPVSQSELLLGTVSRITLYDKQDGDIFKKGFKRIKEIEERMDFHTTTSEIARINERGYSAPVKVSADTFLVVERALEMARLSGGAFDPTVGPLVEAWGIGGDNPRRPPQEEIDHLLELIDYSKVTLNPQELTIGLLKEGMQLDLGGIAKGYAADEVAKV
;
A
#
# COMPACT_ATOMS: atom_id res chain seq x y z
N MET A 1 -64.26 -45.01 -15.05
CA MET A 1 -63.12 -45.15 -14.09
C MET A 1 -61.74 -44.78 -14.66
N LYS A 2 -61.37 -45.18 -15.91
CA LYS A 2 -60.04 -44.88 -16.50
C LYS A 2 -59.72 -43.38 -16.65
N GLN A 3 -60.69 -42.53 -17.04
CA GLN A 3 -60.46 -41.08 -17.20
C GLN A 3 -60.17 -40.35 -15.87
N ARG A 4 -60.85 -40.71 -14.78
CA ARG A 4 -60.60 -40.14 -13.44
C ARG A 4 -59.19 -40.44 -12.93
N ARG A 5 -58.65 -41.64 -13.19
CA ARG A 5 -57.28 -42.02 -12.83
C ARG A 5 -56.23 -41.20 -13.60
N LYS A 6 -56.44 -40.95 -14.89
CA LYS A 6 -55.56 -40.10 -15.71
C LYS A 6 -55.57 -38.64 -15.24
N ALA A 7 -56.73 -38.12 -14.85
CA ALA A 7 -56.85 -36.76 -14.32
C ALA A 7 -56.10 -36.60 -12.97
N ILE A 8 -56.21 -37.58 -12.07
CA ILE A 8 -55.48 -37.57 -10.78
C ILE A 8 -53.97 -37.67 -11.00
N GLN A 9 -53.51 -38.53 -11.92
CA GLN A 9 -52.08 -38.65 -12.26
C GLN A 9 -51.53 -37.36 -12.89
N PHE A 10 -52.30 -36.72 -13.78
CA PHE A 10 -51.91 -35.42 -14.36
C PHE A 10 -51.81 -34.33 -13.29
N PHE A 11 -52.78 -34.26 -12.38
CA PHE A 11 -52.75 -33.29 -11.26
C PHE A 11 -51.54 -33.52 -10.34
N PHE A 12 -51.20 -34.78 -10.04
CA PHE A 12 -50.02 -35.11 -9.25
C PHE A 12 -48.71 -34.71 -9.95
N ILE A 13 -48.60 -34.93 -11.27
CA ILE A 13 -47.43 -34.52 -12.05
C ILE A 13 -47.28 -33.00 -12.06
N VAL A 14 -48.38 -32.26 -12.26
CA VAL A 14 -48.37 -30.78 -12.21
C VAL A 14 -47.97 -30.27 -10.82
N MET A 15 -48.44 -30.92 -9.75
CA MET A 15 -48.08 -30.57 -8.37
C MET A 15 -46.60 -30.84 -8.07
N VAL A 16 -46.05 -31.96 -8.55
CA VAL A 16 -44.62 -32.30 -8.42
C VAL A 16 -43.75 -31.35 -9.25
N PHE A 17 -44.17 -31.00 -10.46
CA PHE A 17 -43.46 -30.02 -11.30
C PHE A 17 -43.50 -28.62 -10.69
N SER A 18 -44.63 -28.22 -10.11
CA SER A 18 -44.79 -26.94 -9.41
C SER A 18 -43.93 -26.85 -8.15
N THR A 19 -43.77 -27.94 -7.40
CA THR A 19 -42.88 -27.98 -6.23
C THR A 19 -41.39 -27.97 -6.63
N LEU A 20 -41.01 -28.64 -7.72
CA LEU A 20 -39.65 -28.57 -8.28
C LEU A 20 -39.27 -27.15 -8.75
N ILE A 21 -40.21 -26.38 -9.31
CA ILE A 21 -40.00 -24.98 -9.68
C ILE A 21 -39.78 -24.09 -8.44
N LEU A 22 -40.43 -24.39 -7.31
CA LEU A 22 -40.28 -23.63 -6.07
C LEU A 22 -38.93 -23.87 -5.37
N PHE A 23 -38.32 -25.05 -5.50
CA PHE A 23 -36.99 -25.33 -4.96
C PHE A 23 -35.84 -24.82 -5.83
N SER A 24 -36.10 -24.48 -7.11
CA SER A 24 -35.06 -24.01 -8.03
C SER A 24 -34.72 -22.52 -7.87
N CYS A 25 -35.42 -21.79 -7.01
CA CYS A 25 -35.15 -20.39 -6.68
C CYS A 25 -34.37 -20.25 -5.37
N THR A 26 -33.35 -21.09 -5.14
CA THR A 26 -32.28 -20.71 -4.22
C THR A 26 -31.45 -19.62 -4.90
N LYS A 27 -31.88 -18.36 -4.75
CA LYS A 27 -31.02 -17.20 -5.06
C LYS A 27 -29.72 -17.40 -4.28
N ARG A 28 -28.64 -17.68 -5.00
CA ARG A 28 -27.29 -17.58 -4.44
C ARG A 28 -27.15 -16.11 -4.03
N GLU A 29 -27.12 -15.82 -2.73
CA GLU A 29 -26.85 -14.47 -2.23
C GLU A 29 -25.42 -14.11 -2.67
N ILE A 30 -25.31 -13.46 -3.83
CA ILE A 30 -24.11 -12.74 -4.20
C ILE A 30 -24.17 -11.47 -3.35
N LYS A 31 -23.38 -11.44 -2.28
CA LYS A 31 -23.22 -10.24 -1.48
C LYS A 31 -22.51 -9.20 -2.35
N GLU A 32 -23.16 -8.06 -2.59
CA GLU A 32 -22.55 -6.95 -3.31
C GLU A 32 -21.29 -6.47 -2.58
N PRO A 33 -20.18 -6.18 -3.28
CA PRO A 33 -18.96 -5.76 -2.61
C PRO A 33 -19.17 -4.46 -1.85
N VAL A 34 -18.67 -4.42 -0.61
CA VAL A 34 -18.71 -3.21 0.23
C VAL A 34 -17.36 -2.52 0.13
N SER A 35 -17.38 -1.19 0.00
CA SER A 35 -16.17 -0.37 -0.06
C SER A 35 -16.17 0.73 0.99
N GLN A 36 -15.00 1.02 1.54
CA GLN A 36 -14.74 2.20 2.37
C GLN A 36 -13.51 2.93 1.84
N SER A 37 -13.40 4.22 2.13
CA SER A 37 -12.25 5.03 1.70
C SER A 37 -11.84 6.03 2.76
N GLU A 38 -10.53 6.21 2.92
CA GLU A 38 -9.91 7.18 3.81
C GLU A 38 -8.80 7.94 3.07
N LEU A 39 -8.43 9.12 3.57
CA LEU A 39 -7.28 9.88 3.08
C LEU A 39 -6.04 9.46 3.86
N LEU A 40 -5.16 8.70 3.22
CA LEU A 40 -3.93 8.14 3.79
C LEU A 40 -2.86 8.06 2.70
N LEU A 41 -1.59 8.15 3.08
CA LEU A 41 -0.43 8.14 2.18
C LEU A 41 -0.51 9.24 1.10
N GLY A 42 -1.04 10.41 1.49
CA GLY A 42 -1.22 11.56 0.59
C GLY A 42 -2.24 11.35 -0.54
N THR A 43 -3.13 10.35 -0.44
CA THR A 43 -4.13 10.08 -1.48
C THR A 43 -5.40 9.41 -0.94
N VAL A 44 -6.37 9.13 -1.82
CA VAL A 44 -7.56 8.34 -1.48
C VAL A 44 -7.19 6.86 -1.46
N SER A 45 -7.22 6.25 -0.28
CA SER A 45 -7.04 4.82 -0.07
C SER A 45 -8.41 4.15 0.03
N ARG A 46 -8.70 3.19 -0.87
CA ARG A 46 -9.98 2.45 -0.90
C ARG A 46 -9.75 0.95 -0.68
N ILE A 47 -10.51 0.37 0.24
CA ILE A 47 -10.57 -1.08 0.47
C ILE A 47 -11.96 -1.56 0.03
N THR A 48 -12.01 -2.69 -0.68
CA THR A 48 -13.25 -3.32 -1.15
C THR A 48 -13.29 -4.79 -0.73
N LEU A 49 -14.36 -5.21 -0.06
CA LEU A 49 -14.58 -6.58 0.41
C LEU A 49 -15.74 -7.22 -0.35
N TYR A 50 -15.47 -8.37 -0.97
CA TYR A 50 -16.47 -9.11 -1.76
C TYR A 50 -17.25 -10.14 -0.91
N ASP A 51 -16.55 -10.92 -0.07
CA ASP A 51 -17.18 -12.04 0.64
C ASP A 51 -17.49 -11.72 2.11
N LYS A 52 -16.45 -11.50 2.93
CA LYS A 52 -16.57 -11.16 4.34
C LYS A 52 -16.73 -9.65 4.50
N GLN A 53 -17.96 -9.19 4.60
CA GLN A 53 -18.30 -7.80 4.93
C GLN A 53 -18.23 -7.55 6.45
N ASP A 54 -17.07 -7.86 7.05
CA ASP A 54 -16.81 -7.58 8.46
C ASP A 54 -16.22 -6.18 8.60
N GLY A 55 -16.91 -5.32 9.35
CA GLY A 55 -16.47 -3.95 9.62
C GLY A 55 -15.10 -3.87 10.31
N ASP A 56 -14.72 -4.91 11.05
CA ASP A 56 -13.41 -4.97 11.70
C ASP A 56 -12.26 -5.09 10.69
N ILE A 57 -12.49 -5.66 9.51
CA ILE A 57 -11.46 -5.78 8.46
C ILE A 57 -11.10 -4.39 7.93
N PHE A 58 -12.09 -3.53 7.66
CA PHE A 58 -11.82 -2.15 7.24
C PHE A 58 -11.01 -1.40 8.29
N LYS A 59 -11.44 -1.49 9.56
CA LYS A 59 -10.75 -0.82 10.68
C LYS A 59 -9.29 -1.28 10.80
N LYS A 60 -9.03 -2.58 10.71
CA LYS A 60 -7.67 -3.12 10.78
C LYS A 60 -6.84 -2.73 9.55
N GLY A 61 -7.44 -2.77 8.35
CA GLY A 61 -6.79 -2.39 7.10
C GLY A 61 -6.34 -0.92 7.11
N PHE A 62 -7.25 0.01 7.39
CA PHE A 62 -6.90 1.43 7.48
C PHE A 62 -5.93 1.74 8.61
N LYS A 63 -6.08 1.08 9.77
CA LYS A 63 -5.07 1.18 10.85
C LYS A 63 -3.69 0.76 10.36
N ARG A 64 -3.59 -0.33 9.59
CA ARG A 64 -2.30 -0.81 9.06
C ARG A 64 -1.68 0.17 8.07
N ILE A 65 -2.48 0.75 7.17
CA ILE A 65 -2.01 1.80 6.24
C ILE A 65 -1.49 3.00 7.02
N LYS A 66 -2.23 3.45 8.05
CA LYS A 66 -1.84 4.59 8.88
C LYS A 66 -0.52 4.35 9.64
N GLU A 67 -0.31 3.14 10.18
CA GLU A 67 0.96 2.79 10.82
C GLU A 67 2.15 2.84 9.85
N ILE A 68 1.93 2.51 8.57
CA ILE A 68 2.95 2.59 7.52
C ILE A 68 3.24 4.05 7.17
N GLU A 69 2.19 4.86 6.99
CA GLU A 69 2.30 6.31 6.75
C GLU A 69 3.10 6.99 7.86
N GLU A 70 2.72 6.81 9.12
CA GLU A 70 3.39 7.43 10.28
C GLU A 70 4.90 7.10 10.36
N ARG A 71 5.32 5.95 9.82
CA ARG A 71 6.73 5.53 9.84
C ARG A 71 7.52 6.00 8.62
N MET A 72 6.87 6.08 7.45
CA MET A 72 7.54 6.28 6.16
C MET A 72 7.26 7.65 5.52
N ASP A 73 6.50 8.53 6.18
CA ASP A 73 6.21 9.86 5.67
C ASP A 73 7.47 10.74 5.61
N PHE A 74 7.76 11.26 4.42
CA PHE A 74 8.88 12.15 4.14
C PHE A 74 8.70 13.55 4.76
N HIS A 75 7.46 14.03 4.90
CA HIS A 75 7.15 15.44 5.23
C HIS A 75 6.98 15.71 6.73
N THR A 76 6.96 14.67 7.56
CA THR A 76 6.88 14.83 9.02
C THR A 76 8.26 14.97 9.64
N THR A 77 8.34 15.43 10.88
CA THR A 77 9.60 15.44 11.66
C THR A 77 9.78 14.21 12.53
N THR A 78 8.76 13.36 12.64
CA THR A 78 8.73 12.26 13.62
C THR A 78 8.85 10.88 13.00
N SER A 79 8.67 10.74 11.68
CA SER A 79 8.76 9.45 10.99
C SER A 79 10.17 8.86 11.07
N GLU A 80 10.28 7.57 10.78
CA GLU A 80 11.57 6.89 10.73
C GLU A 80 12.42 7.40 9.55
N ILE A 81 11.78 7.71 8.42
CA ILE A 81 12.43 8.28 7.24
C ILE A 81 12.94 9.69 7.51
N ALA A 82 12.15 10.56 8.13
CA ALA A 82 12.59 11.90 8.51
C ALA A 82 13.81 11.86 9.43
N ARG A 83 13.82 10.95 10.41
CA ARG A 83 14.97 10.73 11.29
C ARG A 83 16.19 10.19 10.55
N ILE A 84 16.04 9.34 9.55
CA ILE A 84 17.17 8.90 8.71
C ILE A 84 17.72 10.09 7.93
N ASN A 85 16.85 10.90 7.34
CA ASN A 85 17.22 12.06 6.53
C ASN A 85 17.94 13.14 7.35
N GLU A 86 17.53 13.34 8.61
CA GLU A 86 18.13 14.35 9.50
C GLU A 86 19.50 13.94 10.04
N ARG A 87 19.66 12.69 10.50
CA ARG A 87 20.84 12.27 11.29
C ARG A 87 21.50 10.98 10.84
N GLY A 88 21.00 10.34 9.79
CA GLY A 88 21.50 9.06 9.27
C GLY A 88 22.94 9.12 8.76
N TYR A 89 23.44 10.32 8.42
CA TYR A 89 24.84 10.51 8.07
C TYR A 89 25.78 10.44 9.29
N SER A 90 25.33 10.98 10.43
CA SER A 90 26.13 11.03 11.66
C SER A 90 26.15 9.70 12.40
N ALA A 91 25.01 9.00 12.42
CA ALA A 91 24.89 7.70 13.07
C ALA A 91 23.76 6.87 12.43
N PRO A 92 23.94 5.54 12.26
CA PRO A 92 22.87 4.66 11.82
C PRO A 92 21.63 4.77 12.72
N VAL A 93 20.46 4.83 12.10
CA VAL A 93 19.18 5.02 12.77
C VAL A 93 18.45 3.70 12.85
N LYS A 94 18.06 3.29 14.07
CA LYS A 94 17.22 2.11 14.29
C LYS A 94 15.81 2.33 13.79
N VAL A 95 15.26 1.36 13.07
CA VAL A 95 13.94 1.44 12.44
C VAL A 95 13.11 0.19 12.72
N SER A 96 11.82 0.26 12.41
CA SER A 96 10.94 -0.89 12.39
C SER A 96 11.33 -1.88 11.28
N ALA A 97 10.91 -3.14 11.44
CA ALA A 97 11.10 -4.16 10.41
C ALA A 97 10.43 -3.78 9.07
N ASP A 98 9.30 -3.07 9.13
CA ASP A 98 8.60 -2.56 7.94
C ASP A 98 9.48 -1.60 7.14
N THR A 99 9.98 -0.55 7.80
CA THR A 99 10.85 0.45 7.16
C THR A 99 12.12 -0.18 6.64
N PHE A 100 12.73 -1.08 7.42
CA PHE A 100 13.92 -1.80 6.98
C PHE A 100 13.67 -2.59 5.69
N LEU A 101 12.59 -3.37 5.66
CA LEU A 101 12.21 -4.17 4.49
C LEU A 101 11.94 -3.27 3.28
N VAL A 102 11.19 -2.18 3.44
CA VAL A 102 10.87 -1.29 2.32
C VAL A 102 12.13 -0.63 1.76
N VAL A 103 13.04 -0.16 2.62
CA VAL A 103 14.32 0.42 2.15
C VAL A 103 15.17 -0.65 1.47
N GLU A 104 15.27 -1.86 2.03
CA GLU A 104 15.98 -2.98 1.39
C GLU A 104 15.45 -3.26 -0.03
N ARG A 105 14.13 -3.33 -0.19
CA ARG A 105 13.48 -3.52 -1.50
C ARG A 105 13.68 -2.32 -2.44
N ALA A 106 13.70 -1.12 -1.90
CA ALA A 106 13.97 0.08 -2.69
C ALA A 106 15.40 0.06 -3.25
N LEU A 107 16.39 -0.31 -2.43
CA LEU A 107 17.78 -0.46 -2.89
C LEU A 107 17.93 -1.62 -3.90
N GLU A 108 17.21 -2.72 -3.70
CA GLU A 108 17.15 -3.81 -4.68
C GLU A 108 16.63 -3.31 -6.04
N MET A 109 15.51 -2.56 -6.03
CA MET A 109 14.92 -1.98 -7.24
C MET A 109 15.86 -0.97 -7.91
N ALA A 110 16.57 -0.16 -7.10
CA ALA A 110 17.55 0.78 -7.62
C ALA A 110 18.69 0.07 -8.35
N ARG A 111 19.21 -1.02 -7.77
CA ARG A 111 20.21 -1.87 -8.42
C ARG A 111 19.68 -2.52 -9.70
N LEU A 112 18.48 -3.09 -9.66
CA LEU A 112 17.87 -3.77 -10.82
C LEU A 112 17.58 -2.82 -11.99
N SER A 113 17.22 -1.58 -11.69
CA SER A 113 16.91 -0.55 -12.68
C SER A 113 18.12 0.27 -13.12
N GLY A 114 19.30 0.02 -12.56
CA GLY A 114 20.51 0.81 -12.83
C GLY A 114 20.38 2.26 -12.35
N GLY A 115 19.62 2.52 -11.29
CA GLY A 115 19.38 3.85 -10.72
C GLY A 115 18.22 4.63 -11.36
N ALA A 116 17.48 4.06 -12.32
CA ALA A 116 16.29 4.73 -12.87
C ALA A 116 15.18 4.88 -11.82
N PHE A 117 15.07 3.91 -10.91
CA PHE A 117 14.45 4.09 -9.60
C PHE A 117 15.58 4.34 -8.59
N ASP A 118 15.50 5.40 -7.79
CA ASP A 118 16.49 5.67 -6.74
C ASP A 118 15.79 6.22 -5.49
N PRO A 119 15.79 5.50 -4.35
CA PRO A 119 15.16 6.00 -3.13
C PRO A 119 15.94 7.16 -2.49
N THR A 120 17.13 7.53 -2.97
CA THR A 120 17.91 8.67 -2.47
C THR A 120 17.61 9.98 -3.19
N VAL A 121 16.56 10.02 -4.01
CA VAL A 121 16.12 11.20 -4.77
C VAL A 121 15.54 12.33 -3.88
N GLY A 122 15.40 12.09 -2.57
CA GLY A 122 14.82 13.02 -1.60
C GLY A 122 15.28 14.48 -1.72
N PRO A 123 16.59 14.79 -1.90
CA PRO A 123 17.05 16.17 -2.00
C PRO A 123 16.47 16.91 -3.21
N LEU A 124 16.26 16.23 -4.34
CA LEU A 124 15.58 16.83 -5.49
C LEU A 124 14.08 16.95 -5.25
N VAL A 125 13.44 15.95 -4.66
CA VAL A 125 12.00 16.00 -4.34
C VAL A 125 11.69 17.21 -3.45
N GLU A 126 12.49 17.42 -2.42
CA GLU A 126 12.39 18.58 -1.53
C GLU A 126 12.66 19.89 -2.27
N ALA A 127 13.74 19.98 -3.06
CA ALA A 127 14.08 21.20 -3.79
C ALA A 127 12.98 21.62 -4.78
N TRP A 128 12.36 20.68 -5.47
CA TRP A 128 11.24 20.93 -6.37
C TRP A 128 9.93 21.26 -5.61
N GLY A 129 9.87 21.01 -4.31
CA GLY A 129 8.67 21.21 -3.48
C GLY A 129 7.54 20.24 -3.84
N ILE A 130 7.88 19.03 -4.30
CA ILE A 130 6.87 18.03 -4.69
C ILE A 130 6.09 17.62 -3.44
N GLY A 131 4.76 17.69 -3.52
CA GLY A 131 3.87 17.38 -2.40
C GLY A 131 3.76 18.46 -1.33
N GLY A 132 4.51 19.56 -1.44
CA GLY A 132 4.44 20.71 -0.54
C GLY A 132 3.64 21.89 -1.09
N ASP A 133 3.55 22.97 -0.29
CA ASP A 133 2.74 24.15 -0.61
C ASP A 133 3.41 25.14 -1.58
N ASN A 134 4.70 24.98 -1.86
CA ASN A 134 5.48 25.92 -2.67
C ASN A 134 6.31 25.20 -3.75
N PRO A 135 5.65 24.58 -4.74
CA PRO A 135 6.35 23.94 -5.85
C PRO A 135 7.14 24.98 -6.65
N ARG A 136 8.35 24.63 -7.03
CA ARG A 136 9.22 25.50 -7.83
C ARG A 136 10.05 24.70 -8.82
N ARG A 137 10.62 25.41 -9.78
CA ARG A 137 11.70 24.88 -10.62
C ARG A 137 13.04 25.35 -10.07
N PRO A 138 13.86 24.47 -9.48
CA PRO A 138 15.21 24.85 -9.05
C PRO A 138 16.07 25.29 -10.24
N PRO A 139 16.96 26.27 -10.07
CA PRO A 139 17.98 26.61 -11.06
C PRO A 139 18.91 25.41 -11.30
N GLN A 140 19.49 25.33 -12.50
CA GLN A 140 20.30 24.18 -12.92
C GLN A 140 21.51 23.96 -12.00
N GLU A 141 22.16 25.03 -11.54
CA GLU A 141 23.29 24.95 -10.60
C GLU A 141 22.90 24.24 -9.30
N GLU A 142 21.70 24.51 -8.78
CA GLU A 142 21.18 23.84 -7.58
C GLU A 142 20.92 22.35 -7.85
N ILE A 143 20.33 22.02 -9.00
CA ILE A 143 20.10 20.63 -9.41
C ILE A 143 21.42 19.87 -9.50
N ASP A 144 22.43 20.46 -10.14
CA ASP A 144 23.74 19.82 -10.33
C ASP A 144 24.42 19.51 -8.99
N HIS A 145 24.31 20.41 -8.00
CA HIS A 145 24.80 20.15 -6.64
C HIS A 145 24.02 19.04 -5.92
N LEU A 146 22.69 19.02 -6.04
CA LEU A 146 21.84 18.02 -5.40
C LEU A 146 22.02 16.63 -6.01
N LEU A 147 22.34 16.52 -7.30
CA LEU A 147 22.65 15.25 -7.97
C LEU A 147 23.83 14.53 -7.32
N GLU A 148 24.79 15.25 -6.72
CA GLU A 148 25.90 14.63 -5.99
C GLU A 148 25.48 13.92 -4.69
N LEU A 149 24.24 14.15 -4.23
CA LEU A 149 23.65 13.54 -3.04
C LEU A 149 22.78 12.32 -3.39
N ILE A 150 22.57 12.04 -4.69
CA ILE A 150 21.75 10.91 -5.15
C ILE A 150 22.69 9.76 -5.50
N ASP A 151 22.72 8.77 -4.61
CA ASP A 151 23.56 7.58 -4.75
C ASP A 151 23.05 6.48 -3.81
N TYR A 152 22.18 5.61 -4.31
CA TYR A 152 21.66 4.48 -3.53
C TYR A 152 22.76 3.54 -3.00
N SER A 153 23.97 3.52 -3.59
CA SER A 153 25.08 2.68 -3.11
C SER A 153 25.67 3.18 -1.79
N LYS A 154 25.37 4.43 -1.40
CA LYS A 154 25.79 5.07 -0.14
C LYS A 154 24.79 4.90 0.99
N VAL A 155 23.75 4.09 0.81
CA VAL A 155 22.84 3.68 1.89
C VAL A 155 23.37 2.39 2.52
N THR A 156 23.53 2.40 3.84
CA THR A 156 24.02 1.25 4.60
C THR A 156 22.89 0.60 5.38
N LEU A 157 22.83 -0.73 5.34
CA LEU A 157 21.84 -1.54 6.04
C LEU A 157 22.53 -2.50 7.01
N ASN A 158 22.03 -2.57 8.24
CA ASN A 158 22.39 -3.61 9.21
C ASN A 158 21.13 -4.41 9.59
N PRO A 159 20.94 -5.62 9.03
CA PRO A 159 19.75 -6.42 9.27
C PRO A 159 19.70 -7.03 10.69
N GLN A 160 20.84 -7.18 11.36
CA GLN A 160 20.88 -7.71 12.73
C GLN A 160 20.34 -6.69 13.74
N GLU A 161 20.69 -5.42 13.56
CA GLU A 161 20.29 -4.33 14.46
C GLU A 161 19.05 -3.55 13.99
N LEU A 162 18.60 -3.81 12.75
CA LEU A 162 17.60 -3.04 12.01
C LEU A 162 17.95 -1.54 11.98
N THR A 163 19.18 -1.24 11.56
CA THR A 163 19.64 0.14 11.41
C THR A 163 19.94 0.50 9.96
N ILE A 164 19.70 1.77 9.63
CA ILE A 164 19.92 2.36 8.31
C ILE A 164 20.80 3.60 8.48
N GLY A 165 21.87 3.72 7.71
CA GLY A 165 22.75 4.88 7.70
C GLY A 165 22.98 5.42 6.29
N LEU A 166 23.42 6.68 6.22
CA LEU A 166 23.77 7.37 4.97
C LEU A 166 25.25 7.70 5.00
N LEU A 167 25.99 7.48 3.91
CA LEU A 167 27.44 7.72 3.93
C LEU A 167 27.85 9.18 3.61
N LYS A 168 26.91 10.03 3.19
CA LYS A 168 27.17 11.44 2.86
C LYS A 168 26.12 12.34 3.53
N GLU A 169 26.60 13.42 4.14
CA GLU A 169 25.75 14.47 4.70
C GLU A 169 24.89 15.10 3.59
N GLY A 170 23.63 15.38 3.89
CA GLY A 170 22.66 15.92 2.93
C GLY A 170 21.94 14.88 2.06
N MET A 171 22.34 13.60 2.09
CA MET A 171 21.54 12.54 1.48
C MET A 171 20.18 12.44 2.18
N GLN A 172 19.13 12.12 1.41
CA GLN A 172 17.79 11.90 1.95
C GLN A 172 17.11 10.76 1.22
N LEU A 173 16.43 9.90 1.97
CA LEU A 173 15.56 8.86 1.45
C LEU A 173 14.15 9.42 1.19
N ASP A 174 13.57 9.04 0.06
CA ASP A 174 12.15 9.19 -0.27
C ASP A 174 11.61 7.82 -0.73
N LEU A 175 10.55 7.35 -0.04
CA LEU A 175 9.89 6.07 -0.31
C LEU A 175 8.56 6.24 -1.09
N GLY A 176 8.24 7.43 -1.57
CA GLY A 176 6.99 7.74 -2.27
C GLY A 176 6.72 6.87 -3.50
N GLY A 177 7.79 6.35 -4.12
CA GLY A 177 7.76 5.42 -5.25
C GLY A 177 7.50 3.95 -4.91
N ILE A 178 7.52 3.54 -3.63
CA ILE A 178 7.38 2.12 -3.22
C ILE A 178 6.44 1.91 -2.03
N ALA A 179 6.31 2.87 -1.11
CA ALA A 179 5.57 2.71 0.15
C ALA A 179 4.09 2.38 -0.04
N LYS A 180 3.44 2.93 -1.07
CA LYS A 180 2.02 2.63 -1.40
C LYS A 180 1.82 1.18 -1.83
N GLY A 181 2.77 0.61 -2.58
CA GLY A 181 2.74 -0.80 -2.96
C GLY A 181 2.89 -1.71 -1.74
N TYR A 182 3.83 -1.37 -0.85
CA TYR A 182 3.99 -2.07 0.42
C TYR A 182 2.71 -2.03 1.29
N ALA A 183 2.07 -0.87 1.38
CA ALA A 183 0.81 -0.73 2.12
C ALA A 183 -0.30 -1.63 1.55
N ALA A 184 -0.41 -1.74 0.22
CA ALA A 184 -1.36 -2.65 -0.42
C ALA A 184 -1.07 -4.12 -0.06
N ASP A 185 0.20 -4.53 -0.10
CA ASP A 185 0.62 -5.90 0.25
C ASP A 185 0.34 -6.22 1.73
N GLU A 186 0.54 -5.25 2.63
CA GLU A 186 0.29 -5.42 4.06
C GLU A 186 -1.20 -5.48 4.39
N VAL A 187 -2.02 -4.66 3.73
CA VAL A 187 -3.48 -4.69 3.88
C VAL A 187 -4.07 -6.02 3.43
N ALA A 188 -3.51 -6.64 2.38
CA ALA A 188 -3.94 -7.97 1.93
C ALA A 188 -3.70 -9.09 2.96
N LYS A 189 -2.87 -8.87 3.99
CA LYS A 189 -2.57 -9.83 5.06
C LYS A 189 -3.47 -9.69 6.29
N VAL A 190 -4.31 -8.65 6.33
CA VAL A 190 -5.24 -8.33 7.43
C VAL A 190 -6.51 -9.16 7.35
#